data_AF-A0A6A5FIN8-F1
#
_entry.id   AF-A0A6A5FIN8-F1
#
_cell.length_a   1.000
_cell.length_b   1.000
_cell.length_c   1.000
_cell.angle_alpha   90.00
_cell.angle_beta   90.00
_cell.angle_gamma   90.00
#
_symmetry.space_group_name_H-M   'P 1'
#
loop_
_entity.id
_entity.type
_entity.pdbx_description
1 polymer ?
#
loop_
_entity_poly.entity_id
_entity_poly.type
_entity_poly.pdbx_seq_one_letter_code
_entity_poly.pdbx_strand_id
1 'polypeptide(L)'
;MERLLLTITIIIAGAGLSAVSSAAGLHYYFVYDRKNFTEAQRYCREKHTDLVTVDSKEVMKILNNKANLTKMVYSKNRALIGLYNDHVLGSWRWSLSDPSFYKPGETEFRRWTAGRPDAGYSDKVCTDMHSDGLWYDHGCAISHYPVCADVKGSDVTFVFINTTMTWPEAQSYCRDHHTDLASVRNVAENQKVREVAGGQYALIGLFRDSWNWSDGSTSSFSFWKKGQPDNKNETCVAADFSQSGAWEDWSCDMERAFICYGPVVPVSKKVMKVKFENKKNLDLNDPAVMEAMLKQLKQKLRAQGLDDNIKLSWRKQADGKVFHKEDKKTNKRRRKREEL
;
A
#
# COMPACT_ATOMS: atom_id res chain seq x y z
N MET A 1 19.81 -27.58 -36.72
CA MET A 1 18.62 -26.76 -36.43
C MET A 1 17.78 -27.55 -35.46
N GLU A 2 17.63 -27.09 -34.22
CA GLU A 2 16.49 -27.45 -33.38
C GLU A 2 16.43 -26.41 -32.24
N ARG A 3 15.40 -25.57 -32.30
CA ARG A 3 15.10 -24.52 -31.33
C ARG A 3 14.33 -25.16 -30.18
N LEU A 4 14.85 -25.13 -28.95
CA LEU A 4 14.01 -25.30 -27.78
C LEU A 4 13.45 -23.93 -27.37
N LEU A 5 12.26 -23.62 -27.89
CA LEU A 5 11.39 -22.56 -27.37
C LEU A 5 10.76 -23.05 -26.06
N LEU A 6 11.17 -22.47 -24.94
CA LEU A 6 10.47 -22.62 -23.66
C LEU A 6 9.36 -21.56 -23.59
N THR A 7 8.18 -21.92 -24.09
CA THR A 7 6.94 -21.16 -23.87
C THR A 7 6.43 -21.46 -22.46
N ILE A 8 6.49 -20.46 -21.58
CA ILE A 8 5.88 -20.54 -20.24
C ILE A 8 4.51 -19.88 -20.34
N THR A 9 3.46 -20.69 -20.42
CA THR A 9 2.07 -20.21 -20.32
C THR A 9 1.68 -20.21 -18.84
N ILE A 10 1.51 -19.02 -18.26
CA ILE A 10 0.97 -18.89 -16.89
C ILE A 10 -0.54 -18.72 -17.01
N ILE A 11 -1.29 -19.78 -16.70
CA ILE A 11 -2.74 -19.70 -16.50
C ILE A 11 -2.95 -19.32 -15.04
N ILE A 12 -3.39 -18.09 -14.77
CA ILE A 12 -3.90 -17.71 -13.45
C ILE A 12 -5.42 -17.84 -13.52
N ALA A 13 -5.93 -18.98 -13.07
CA ALA A 13 -7.33 -19.15 -12.73
C ALA A 13 -7.48 -19.04 -11.21
N GLY A 14 -8.34 -18.13 -10.76
CA GLY A 14 -8.68 -17.97 -9.35
C GLY A 14 -9.60 -16.79 -9.12
N ALA A 15 -10.91 -17.02 -9.28
CA ALA A 15 -11.95 -16.19 -8.70
C ALA A 15 -12.18 -16.63 -7.24
N GLY A 16 -12.32 -15.67 -6.33
CA GLY A 16 -12.70 -15.92 -4.94
C GLY A 16 -12.58 -14.66 -4.08
N LEU A 17 -13.73 -14.02 -3.82
CA LEU A 17 -13.89 -12.83 -2.98
C LEU A 17 -13.42 -13.06 -1.53
N SER A 18 -12.66 -12.10 -1.02
CA SER A 18 -12.82 -11.53 0.32
C SER A 18 -12.39 -10.07 0.20
N ALA A 19 -12.87 -9.17 1.06
CA ALA A 19 -12.29 -7.83 1.17
C ALA A 19 -10.87 -7.99 1.72
N VAL A 20 -9.94 -8.31 0.82
CA VAL A 20 -8.53 -8.46 1.13
C VAL A 20 -8.05 -7.05 1.42
N SER A 21 -7.71 -6.77 2.67
CA SER A 21 -6.91 -5.59 3.04
C SER A 21 -5.83 -5.40 1.97
N SER A 22 -5.63 -4.19 1.45
CA SER A 22 -4.61 -3.93 0.42
C SER A 22 -3.21 -4.44 0.81
N ALA A 23 -2.99 -4.66 2.12
CA ALA A 23 -1.80 -5.33 2.65
C ALA A 23 -1.49 -6.69 1.99
N ALA A 24 -2.49 -7.48 1.59
CA ALA A 24 -2.22 -8.80 1.02
C ALA A 24 -1.78 -8.67 -0.45
N GLY A 25 -0.58 -9.17 -0.74
CA GLY A 25 0.02 -9.10 -2.08
C GLY A 25 0.92 -7.90 -2.33
N LEU A 26 1.05 -6.99 -1.36
CA LEU A 26 1.97 -5.86 -1.42
C LEU A 26 3.24 -6.08 -0.57
N HIS A 27 4.35 -5.54 -1.04
CA HIS A 27 5.60 -5.40 -0.28
C HIS A 27 5.91 -3.92 -0.06
N TYR A 28 6.28 -3.58 1.16
CA TYR A 28 6.67 -2.23 1.55
C TYR A 28 8.19 -2.10 1.68
N TYR A 29 8.74 -1.11 0.98
CA TYR A 29 10.17 -0.84 0.86
C TYR A 29 10.50 0.48 1.57
N PHE A 30 11.20 0.40 2.69
CA PHE A 30 11.74 1.57 3.37
C PHE A 30 13.02 2.04 2.67
N VAL A 31 13.01 3.28 2.21
CA VAL A 31 14.16 3.96 1.64
C VAL A 31 14.62 5.02 2.63
N TYR A 32 15.82 4.83 3.18
CA TYR A 32 16.37 5.69 4.22
C TYR A 32 17.14 6.89 3.68
N ASP A 33 17.46 6.88 2.37
CA ASP A 33 18.00 8.05 1.68
C ASP A 33 16.96 9.16 1.72
N ARG A 34 17.38 10.37 2.10
CA ARG A 34 16.46 11.49 2.25
C ARG A 34 16.18 12.14 0.89
N LYS A 35 14.90 12.37 0.60
CA LYS A 35 14.40 13.02 -0.61
C LYS A 35 13.20 13.88 -0.28
N ASN A 36 13.01 14.96 -1.03
CA ASN A 36 11.74 15.70 -1.00
C ASN A 36 10.62 14.83 -1.62
N PHE A 37 9.36 15.24 -1.47
CA PHE A 37 8.21 14.43 -1.89
C PHE A 37 8.26 14.06 -3.37
N THR A 38 8.49 15.05 -4.25
CA THR A 38 8.51 14.84 -5.70
C THR A 38 9.61 13.86 -6.12
N GLU A 39 10.79 13.95 -5.51
CA GLU A 39 11.90 13.02 -5.74
C GLU A 39 11.64 11.62 -5.19
N ALA A 40 11.04 11.53 -4.00
CA ALA A 40 10.67 10.26 -3.38
C ALA A 40 9.61 9.53 -4.21
N GLN A 41 8.56 10.25 -4.66
CA GLN A 41 7.53 9.73 -5.55
C GLN A 41 8.12 9.23 -6.87
N ARG A 42 8.98 10.04 -7.51
CA ARG A 42 9.67 9.64 -8.74
C ARG A 42 10.49 8.38 -8.54
N TYR A 43 11.28 8.32 -7.46
CA TYR A 43 12.05 7.13 -7.11
C TYR A 43 11.14 5.89 -6.97
N CYS A 44 10.04 6.01 -6.23
CA CYS A 44 9.13 4.88 -6.03
C CYS A 44 8.48 4.43 -7.34
N ARG A 45 8.10 5.35 -8.23
CA ARG A 45 7.54 5.00 -9.56
C ARG A 45 8.56 4.37 -10.50
N GLU A 46 9.84 4.74 -10.39
CA GLU A 46 10.92 4.15 -11.18
C GLU A 46 11.33 2.75 -10.70
N LYS A 47 11.25 2.49 -9.39
CA LYS A 47 11.77 1.26 -8.78
C LYS A 47 10.69 0.27 -8.31
N HIS A 48 9.50 0.77 -8.04
CA HIS A 48 8.38 0.07 -7.42
C HIS A 48 7.06 0.53 -8.08
N THR A 49 5.98 0.71 -7.31
CA THR A 49 4.70 1.22 -7.82
C THR A 49 4.57 2.72 -7.56
N ASP A 50 4.49 3.13 -6.29
CA ASP A 50 4.43 4.54 -5.87
C ASP A 50 4.86 4.65 -4.39
N LEU A 51 4.81 5.85 -3.82
CA LEU A 51 4.80 6.04 -2.36
C LEU A 51 3.63 5.28 -1.75
N VAL A 52 3.81 4.81 -0.53
CA VAL A 52 2.84 3.94 0.14
C VAL A 52 1.50 4.63 0.35
N THR A 53 0.43 3.97 -0.10
CA THR A 53 -0.93 4.21 0.37
C THR A 53 -1.15 3.46 1.66
N VAL A 54 -1.61 4.17 2.68
CA VAL A 54 -1.97 3.58 3.97
C VAL A 54 -3.46 3.66 4.12
N ASP A 55 -4.14 2.54 3.91
CA ASP A 55 -5.60 2.47 3.89
C ASP A 55 -6.22 1.78 5.12
N SER A 56 -5.38 1.34 6.06
CA SER A 56 -5.83 0.55 7.20
C SER A 56 -4.81 0.56 8.33
N LYS A 57 -5.28 0.24 9.54
CA LYS A 57 -4.40 0.10 10.73
C LYS A 57 -3.42 -1.05 10.56
N GLU A 58 -3.81 -2.09 9.82
CA GLU A 58 -3.00 -3.26 9.49
C GLU A 58 -1.77 -2.87 8.68
N VAL A 59 -1.94 -2.03 7.65
CA VAL A 59 -0.82 -1.48 6.87
C VAL A 59 0.12 -0.70 7.78
N MET A 60 -0.39 0.21 8.63
CA MET A 60 0.46 0.94 9.57
C MET A 60 1.22 0.02 10.52
N LYS A 61 0.58 -1.02 11.04
CA LYS A 61 1.25 -2.01 11.91
C LYS A 61 2.40 -2.72 11.19
N ILE A 62 2.20 -3.08 9.92
CA ILE A 62 3.25 -3.68 9.09
C ILE A 62 4.42 -2.71 8.90
N LEU A 63 4.13 -1.44 8.61
CA LEU A 63 5.15 -0.41 8.43
C LEU A 63 5.97 -0.19 9.70
N ASN A 64 5.31 -0.10 10.87
CA ASN A 64 5.98 0.05 12.17
C ASN A 64 6.95 -1.10 12.45
N ASN A 65 6.53 -2.35 12.18
CA ASN A 65 7.38 -3.53 12.40
C ASN A 65 8.61 -3.58 11.46
N LYS A 66 8.56 -2.89 10.32
CA LYS A 66 9.63 -2.84 9.32
C LYS A 66 10.58 -1.65 9.50
N ALA A 67 10.13 -0.58 10.15
CA ALA A 67 10.90 0.65 10.31
C ALA A 67 12.18 0.40 11.11
N ASN A 68 13.31 0.88 10.59
CA ASN A 68 14.58 0.89 11.31
C ASN A 68 14.91 2.32 11.75
N LEU A 69 14.53 2.66 12.98
CA LEU A 69 14.70 4.00 13.54
C LEU A 69 16.17 4.44 13.58
N THR A 70 17.12 3.52 13.72
CA THR A 70 18.56 3.88 13.74
C THR A 70 19.03 4.42 12.40
N LYS A 71 18.31 4.14 11.31
CA LYS A 71 18.58 4.68 9.97
C LYS A 71 17.79 5.96 9.66
N MET A 72 16.92 6.42 10.57
CA MET A 72 16.01 7.56 10.37
C MET A 72 16.35 8.77 11.23
N VAL A 73 17.53 8.78 11.88
CA VAL A 73 17.97 9.86 12.78
C VAL A 73 17.84 11.24 12.13
N TYR A 74 18.35 11.38 10.90
CA TYR A 74 18.31 12.64 10.14
C TYR A 74 16.95 13.00 9.58
N SER A 75 16.04 12.04 9.52
CA SER A 75 14.63 12.25 9.17
C SER A 75 13.78 12.46 10.43
N LYS A 76 14.39 12.50 11.62
CA LYS A 76 13.71 12.55 12.93
C LYS A 76 12.66 11.44 13.05
N ASN A 77 13.01 10.20 12.71
CA ASN A 77 12.10 9.04 12.75
C ASN A 77 10.86 9.14 11.84
N ARG A 78 10.84 10.08 10.88
CA ARG A 78 9.72 10.25 9.94
C ARG A 78 10.03 9.68 8.57
N ALA A 79 9.01 9.11 7.93
CA ALA A 79 9.09 8.76 6.52
C ALA A 79 7.89 9.30 5.74
N LEU A 80 8.13 9.83 4.54
CA LEU A 80 7.08 10.27 3.62
C LEU A 80 6.22 9.08 3.19
N ILE A 81 4.92 9.33 3.14
CA ILE A 81 3.89 8.43 2.57
C ILE A 81 3.27 9.10 1.34
N GLY A 82 2.42 8.39 0.60
CA GLY A 82 1.84 8.90 -0.65
C GLY A 82 0.74 9.94 -0.49
N LEU A 83 0.38 10.35 0.74
CA LEU A 83 -0.68 11.32 0.97
C LEU A 83 -0.14 12.74 0.78
N TYR A 84 -0.87 13.55 0.00
CA TYR A 84 -0.57 14.96 -0.24
C TYR A 84 -1.86 15.77 -0.39
N ASN A 85 -1.78 17.07 -0.16
CA ASN A 85 -2.87 18.03 -0.33
C ASN A 85 -2.60 18.85 -1.60
N ASP A 86 -3.53 18.84 -2.55
CA ASP A 86 -3.37 19.59 -3.80
C ASP A 86 -3.94 21.02 -3.72
N HIS A 87 -4.47 21.43 -2.56
CA HIS A 87 -5.18 22.69 -2.31
C HIS A 87 -6.33 22.99 -3.30
N VAL A 88 -6.68 22.04 -4.15
CA VAL A 88 -7.86 22.13 -5.01
C VAL A 88 -9.04 21.64 -4.19
N LEU A 89 -10.24 22.17 -4.46
CA LEU A 89 -11.47 21.60 -3.92
C LEU A 89 -11.49 20.12 -4.25
N GLY A 90 -11.33 19.28 -3.23
CA GLY A 90 -11.23 17.84 -3.38
C GLY A 90 -12.43 17.25 -4.11
N SER A 91 -12.30 16.03 -4.62
CA SER A 91 -13.42 15.32 -5.21
C SER A 91 -14.33 14.69 -4.14
N TRP A 92 -15.63 14.75 -4.38
CA TRP A 92 -16.61 13.98 -3.59
C TRP A 92 -16.36 12.49 -3.79
N ARG A 93 -16.12 11.78 -2.69
CA ARG A 93 -15.88 10.33 -2.70
C ARG A 93 -16.66 9.66 -1.57
N TRP A 94 -16.99 8.39 -1.77
CA TRP A 94 -17.62 7.55 -0.76
C TRP A 94 -16.57 6.99 0.20
N SER A 95 -16.95 6.84 1.47
CA SER A 95 -16.12 6.26 2.53
C SER A 95 -15.68 4.84 2.18
N LEU A 96 -16.64 4.02 1.72
CA LEU A 96 -16.37 2.68 1.21
C LEU A 96 -15.68 2.78 -0.15
N SER A 97 -14.39 2.46 -0.20
CA SER A 97 -13.56 2.64 -1.39
C SER A 97 -13.44 1.39 -2.28
N ASP A 98 -14.12 0.28 -1.94
CA ASP A 98 -14.08 -0.95 -2.73
C ASP A 98 -14.76 -0.74 -4.11
N PRO A 99 -14.01 -0.73 -5.22
CA PRO A 99 -14.59 -0.47 -6.54
C PRO A 99 -15.51 -1.59 -7.02
N SER A 100 -15.37 -2.81 -6.48
CA SER A 100 -16.22 -3.95 -6.87
C SER A 100 -17.66 -3.82 -6.36
N PHE A 101 -17.88 -2.96 -5.36
CA PHE A 101 -19.20 -2.67 -4.80
C PHE A 101 -20.05 -1.76 -5.71
N TYR A 102 -19.40 -0.91 -6.52
CA TYR A 102 -20.08 0.09 -7.35
C TYR A 102 -20.18 -0.35 -8.81
N LYS A 103 -21.37 -0.19 -9.38
CA LYS A 103 -21.59 -0.26 -10.83
C LYS A 103 -21.20 1.07 -11.49
N PRO A 104 -20.95 1.08 -12.82
CA PRO A 104 -20.66 2.32 -13.54
C PRO A 104 -21.71 3.40 -13.27
N GLY A 105 -21.26 4.57 -12.80
CA GLY A 105 -22.10 5.74 -12.49
C GLY A 105 -22.68 5.78 -11.07
N GLU A 106 -22.63 4.70 -10.29
CA GLU A 106 -23.19 4.69 -8.92
C GLU A 106 -22.38 5.58 -7.96
N THR A 107 -21.08 5.78 -8.21
CA THR A 107 -20.24 6.71 -7.44
C THR A 107 -20.61 8.18 -7.63
N GLU A 108 -21.33 8.51 -8.71
CA GLU A 108 -21.71 9.87 -9.08
C GLU A 108 -23.13 10.25 -8.64
N PHE A 109 -23.89 9.30 -8.07
CA PHE A 109 -25.24 9.58 -7.61
C PHE A 109 -25.23 10.63 -6.49
N ARG A 110 -26.01 11.70 -6.65
CA ARG A 110 -26.14 12.79 -5.68
C ARG A 110 -27.61 13.17 -5.48
N ARG A 111 -28.00 13.47 -4.24
CA ARG A 111 -29.33 14.01 -3.87
C ARG A 111 -29.21 15.28 -3.04
N TRP A 112 -28.34 16.18 -3.47
CA TRP A 112 -28.17 17.49 -2.84
C TRP A 112 -29.48 18.26 -2.74
N THR A 113 -29.66 18.98 -1.63
CA THR A 113 -30.67 20.03 -1.57
C THR A 113 -30.29 21.19 -2.50
N ALA A 114 -31.26 22.06 -2.80
CA ALA A 114 -31.03 23.23 -3.65
C ALA A 114 -29.93 24.13 -3.08
N GLY A 115 -28.97 24.52 -3.91
CA GLY A 115 -27.85 25.38 -3.51
C GLY A 115 -26.68 24.65 -2.82
N ARG A 116 -26.71 23.31 -2.74
CA ARG A 116 -25.60 22.47 -2.26
C ARG A 116 -24.99 21.64 -3.40
N PRO A 117 -23.72 21.19 -3.28
CA PRO A 117 -22.78 21.42 -2.18
C PRO A 117 -22.27 22.85 -2.12
N ASP A 118 -21.85 23.32 -0.93
CA ASP A 118 -21.34 24.67 -0.74
C ASP A 118 -19.88 24.79 -1.23
N ALA A 119 -19.64 25.79 -2.07
CA ALA A 119 -18.33 26.08 -2.63
C ALA A 119 -17.40 26.79 -1.63
N GLY A 120 -17.93 27.30 -0.51
CA GLY A 120 -17.19 28.13 0.44
C GLY A 120 -16.29 27.38 1.42
N TYR A 121 -16.35 26.04 1.48
CA TYR A 121 -15.50 25.27 2.37
C TYR A 121 -14.13 24.97 1.74
N SER A 122 -13.06 25.49 2.36
CA SER A 122 -11.67 25.16 2.03
C SER A 122 -11.21 23.81 2.61
N ASP A 123 -11.90 23.32 3.64
CA ASP A 123 -11.52 22.14 4.41
C ASP A 123 -12.41 20.92 4.09
N LYS A 124 -12.09 19.79 4.72
CA LYS A 124 -12.86 18.54 4.62
C LYS A 124 -14.32 18.76 5.04
N VAL A 125 -15.25 18.36 4.17
CA VAL A 125 -16.70 18.42 4.42
C VAL A 125 -17.33 17.05 4.29
N CYS A 126 -18.39 16.85 5.06
CA CYS A 126 -19.07 15.58 5.22
C CYS A 126 -20.57 15.77 4.98
N THR A 127 -21.25 14.67 4.68
CA THR A 127 -22.65 14.70 4.24
C THR A 127 -23.58 14.05 5.24
N ASP A 128 -24.69 14.74 5.52
CA ASP A 128 -25.86 14.15 6.16
C ASP A 128 -27.07 14.18 5.22
N MET A 129 -27.96 13.20 5.41
CA MET A 129 -29.28 13.15 4.81
C MET A 129 -30.30 13.68 5.82
N HIS A 130 -31.16 14.58 5.35
CA HIS A 130 -32.23 15.19 6.13
C HIS A 130 -33.53 14.36 6.05
N SER A 131 -34.53 14.74 6.84
CA SER A 131 -35.85 14.11 6.90
C SER A 131 -36.63 14.08 5.58
N ASP A 132 -36.31 14.94 4.62
CA ASP A 132 -36.89 14.98 3.26
C ASP A 132 -36.16 14.04 2.28
N GLY A 133 -35.03 13.44 2.70
CA GLY A 133 -34.17 12.59 1.89
C GLY A 133 -33.17 13.35 1.02
N LEU A 134 -33.05 14.67 1.16
CA LEU A 134 -32.04 15.50 0.49
C LEU A 134 -30.78 15.61 1.36
N TRP A 135 -29.66 15.90 0.69
CA TRP A 135 -28.33 15.88 1.29
C TRP A 135 -27.82 17.28 1.55
N TYR A 136 -27.13 17.43 2.67
CA TYR A 136 -26.49 18.64 3.13
C TYR A 136 -25.01 18.37 3.38
N ASP A 137 -24.15 19.33 3.04
CA ASP A 137 -22.74 19.30 3.37
C ASP A 137 -22.43 20.24 4.53
N HIS A 138 -21.62 19.76 5.47
CA HIS A 138 -21.21 20.50 6.65
C HIS A 138 -19.81 20.10 7.11
N GLY A 139 -19.24 20.86 8.05
CA GLY A 139 -17.97 20.51 8.67
C GLY A 139 -18.04 19.16 9.37
N CYS A 140 -17.05 18.29 9.12
CA CYS A 140 -17.05 16.90 9.62
C CYS A 140 -17.01 16.74 11.15
N ALA A 141 -16.77 17.82 11.90
CA ALA A 141 -16.76 17.85 13.36
C ALA A 141 -18.16 18.01 14.00
N ILE A 142 -19.20 18.27 13.19
CA ILE A 142 -20.58 18.30 13.69
C ILE A 142 -21.05 16.86 13.95
N SER A 143 -21.66 16.63 15.11
CA SER A 143 -22.12 15.31 15.54
C SER A 143 -23.58 15.06 15.17
N HIS A 144 -23.84 14.03 14.38
CA HIS A 144 -25.17 13.59 13.95
C HIS A 144 -25.28 12.05 14.06
N TYR A 145 -26.46 11.48 13.80
CA TYR A 145 -26.67 10.03 13.90
C TYR A 145 -26.14 9.33 12.65
N PRO A 146 -25.26 8.33 12.75
CA PRO A 146 -24.76 7.67 11.56
C PRO A 146 -25.66 6.55 11.08
N VAL A 147 -25.67 6.36 9.77
CA VAL A 147 -26.23 5.16 9.12
C VAL A 147 -25.07 4.34 8.58
N CYS A 148 -24.88 3.15 9.13
CA CYS A 148 -23.91 2.19 8.65
C CYS A 148 -24.49 1.33 7.52
N ALA A 149 -23.62 0.75 6.70
CA ALA A 149 -23.95 -0.24 5.69
C ALA A 149 -23.28 -1.58 6.02
N ASP A 150 -24.03 -2.66 5.80
CA ASP A 150 -23.52 -4.03 5.75
C ASP A 150 -23.58 -4.52 4.31
N VAL A 151 -22.43 -4.83 3.73
CA VAL A 151 -22.28 -5.20 2.31
C VAL A 151 -21.96 -6.69 2.18
N LYS A 152 -22.71 -7.37 1.31
CA LYS A 152 -22.48 -8.78 0.93
C LYS A 152 -22.55 -8.92 -0.58
N GLY A 153 -21.39 -8.85 -1.25
CA GLY A 153 -21.34 -8.75 -2.70
C GLY A 153 -21.95 -7.42 -3.16
N SER A 154 -22.99 -7.45 -4.00
CA SER A 154 -23.71 -6.24 -4.41
C SER A 154 -24.85 -5.81 -3.48
N ASP A 155 -25.25 -6.69 -2.57
CA ASP A 155 -26.36 -6.46 -1.65
C ASP A 155 -25.91 -5.60 -0.47
N VAL A 156 -26.77 -4.66 -0.08
CA VAL A 156 -26.51 -3.73 1.03
C VAL A 156 -27.74 -3.59 1.93
N THR A 157 -27.51 -3.62 3.23
CA THR A 157 -28.49 -3.25 4.26
C THR A 157 -28.01 -2.05 5.05
N PHE A 158 -28.93 -1.18 5.46
CA PHE A 158 -28.62 0.05 6.19
C PHE A 158 -29.06 -0.06 7.64
N VAL A 159 -28.21 0.38 8.56
CA VAL A 159 -28.41 0.28 10.01
C VAL A 159 -28.27 1.67 10.63
N PHE A 160 -29.35 2.19 11.21
CA PHE A 160 -29.33 3.45 11.95
C PHE A 160 -28.75 3.24 13.34
N ILE A 161 -27.81 4.10 13.74
CA ILE A 161 -27.18 4.05 15.06
C ILE A 161 -27.70 5.21 15.90
N ASN A 162 -28.39 4.90 17.00
CA ASN A 162 -29.00 5.88 17.88
C ASN A 162 -27.98 6.49 18.88
N THR A 163 -26.86 6.97 18.37
CA THR A 163 -25.84 7.70 19.13
C THR A 163 -25.16 8.69 18.19
N THR A 164 -25.18 9.97 18.55
CA THR A 164 -24.57 11.01 17.73
C THR A 164 -23.05 10.91 17.77
N MET A 165 -22.41 11.03 16.62
CA MET A 165 -20.97 10.95 16.45
C MET A 165 -20.52 11.98 15.43
N THR A 166 -19.29 12.46 15.51
CA THR A 166 -18.67 13.17 14.38
C THR A 166 -18.52 12.21 13.20
N TRP A 167 -18.40 12.73 11.98
CA TRP A 167 -18.27 11.85 10.81
C TRP A 167 -17.07 10.88 10.90
N PRO A 168 -15.87 11.29 11.37
CA PRO A 168 -14.75 10.35 11.56
C PRO A 168 -15.01 9.27 12.61
N GLU A 169 -15.67 9.64 13.73
CA GLU A 169 -16.05 8.67 14.77
C GLU A 169 -17.08 7.67 14.25
N ALA A 170 -18.08 8.17 13.52
CA ALA A 170 -19.09 7.36 12.86
C ALA A 170 -18.49 6.38 11.85
N GLN A 171 -17.55 6.84 11.02
CA GLN A 171 -16.83 5.98 10.08
C GLN A 171 -16.08 4.86 10.82
N SER A 172 -15.33 5.20 11.87
CA SER A 172 -14.62 4.19 12.68
C SER A 172 -15.60 3.20 13.28
N TYR A 173 -16.69 3.69 13.88
CA TYR A 173 -17.72 2.85 14.48
C TYR A 173 -18.32 1.88 13.46
N CYS A 174 -18.71 2.37 12.28
CA CYS A 174 -19.28 1.54 11.24
C CYS A 174 -18.27 0.53 10.69
N ARG A 175 -16.97 0.83 10.62
CA ARG A 175 -15.95 -0.16 10.20
C ARG A 175 -15.64 -1.19 11.28
N ASP A 176 -15.79 -0.81 12.55
CA ASP A 176 -15.56 -1.71 13.68
C ASP A 176 -16.74 -2.68 13.90
N HIS A 177 -17.96 -2.30 13.52
CA HIS A 177 -19.20 -3.08 13.80
C HIS A 177 -19.98 -3.54 12.56
N HIS A 178 -19.74 -2.91 11.42
CA HIS A 178 -20.43 -3.10 10.13
C HIS A 178 -19.40 -3.13 8.98
N THR A 179 -19.80 -2.83 7.74
CA THR A 179 -18.82 -2.66 6.64
C THR A 179 -18.22 -1.26 6.61
N ASP A 180 -19.05 -0.21 6.50
CA ASP A 180 -18.64 1.20 6.50
C ASP A 180 -19.87 2.10 6.72
N LEU A 181 -19.71 3.43 6.70
CA LEU A 181 -20.82 4.37 6.55
C LEU A 181 -21.58 4.14 5.24
N ALA A 182 -22.88 4.45 5.25
CA ALA A 182 -23.76 4.18 4.13
C ALA A 182 -23.32 4.90 2.84
N SER A 183 -22.99 4.10 1.82
CA SER A 183 -22.93 4.57 0.43
C SER A 183 -24.31 4.51 -0.20
N VAL A 184 -24.82 5.65 -0.68
CA VAL A 184 -26.14 5.75 -1.30
C VAL A 184 -25.98 5.80 -2.82
N ARG A 185 -26.26 4.69 -3.50
CA ARG A 185 -25.91 4.51 -4.93
C ARG A 185 -27.03 4.91 -5.88
N ASN A 186 -28.26 5.04 -5.39
CA ASN A 186 -29.44 5.31 -6.19
C ASN A 186 -30.63 5.79 -5.34
N VAL A 187 -31.72 6.15 -6.00
CA VAL A 187 -32.95 6.66 -5.35
C VAL A 187 -33.57 5.64 -4.39
N ALA A 188 -33.54 4.35 -4.71
CA ALA A 188 -34.13 3.32 -3.87
C ALA A 188 -33.36 3.16 -2.55
N GLU A 189 -32.03 3.18 -2.60
CA GLU A 189 -31.19 3.19 -1.41
C GLU A 189 -31.35 4.48 -0.60
N ASN A 190 -31.49 5.63 -1.27
CA ASN A 190 -31.75 6.90 -0.60
C ASN A 190 -33.04 6.85 0.23
N GLN A 191 -34.09 6.24 -0.31
CA GLN A 191 -35.36 6.07 0.39
C GLN A 191 -35.20 5.12 1.59
N LYS A 192 -34.46 4.01 1.44
CA LYS A 192 -34.19 3.09 2.56
C LYS A 192 -33.43 3.77 3.70
N VAL A 193 -32.39 4.54 3.39
CA VAL A 193 -31.62 5.30 4.39
C VAL A 193 -32.53 6.30 5.13
N ARG A 194 -33.38 7.01 4.39
CA ARG A 194 -34.36 7.92 4.97
C ARG A 194 -35.35 7.23 5.91
N GLU A 195 -35.83 6.05 5.53
CA GLU A 195 -36.77 5.25 6.33
C GLU A 195 -36.13 4.75 7.63
N VAL A 196 -34.91 4.19 7.58
CA VAL A 196 -34.22 3.73 8.79
C VAL A 196 -33.83 4.89 9.72
N ALA A 197 -33.57 6.07 9.17
CA ALA A 197 -33.25 7.26 9.95
C ALA A 197 -34.46 7.85 10.69
N GLY A 198 -35.69 7.49 10.33
CA GLY A 198 -36.89 7.91 11.06
C GLY A 198 -37.07 9.43 11.16
N GLY A 199 -36.58 10.18 10.17
CA GLY A 199 -36.63 11.65 10.16
C GLY A 199 -35.50 12.37 10.90
N GLN A 200 -34.52 11.65 11.43
CA GLN A 200 -33.29 12.22 11.99
C GLN A 200 -32.27 12.62 10.91
N TYR A 201 -31.35 13.50 11.27
CA TYR A 201 -30.16 13.80 10.47
C TYR A 201 -29.23 12.60 10.43
N ALA A 202 -29.07 12.01 9.25
CA ALA A 202 -28.35 10.77 9.05
C ALA A 202 -27.00 11.01 8.37
N LEU A 203 -25.88 10.85 9.09
CA LEU A 203 -24.54 10.85 8.46
C LEU A 203 -24.44 9.68 7.49
N ILE A 204 -24.06 9.99 6.25
CA ILE A 204 -23.77 9.03 5.20
C ILE A 204 -22.29 9.08 4.83
N GLY A 205 -21.83 8.07 4.09
CA GLY A 205 -20.41 7.91 3.77
C GLY A 205 -19.85 8.89 2.75
N LEU A 206 -20.63 9.87 2.26
CA LEU A 206 -20.14 10.84 1.29
C LEU A 206 -19.34 11.94 2.00
N PHE A 207 -18.15 12.22 1.48
CA PHE A 207 -17.30 13.29 1.97
C PHE A 207 -16.46 13.89 0.84
N ARG A 208 -15.93 15.09 1.08
CA ARG A 208 -14.97 15.77 0.20
C ARG A 208 -13.74 16.10 1.02
N ASP A 209 -12.57 15.73 0.51
CA ASP A 209 -11.29 15.89 1.18
C ASP A 209 -10.23 16.36 0.18
N SER A 210 -9.43 17.35 0.57
CA SER A 210 -8.32 17.88 -0.26
C SER A 210 -7.07 17.02 -0.18
N TRP A 211 -7.03 16.04 0.74
CA TRP A 211 -5.98 15.03 0.79
C TRP A 211 -6.21 13.92 -0.24
N ASN A 212 -5.17 13.65 -1.04
CA ASN A 212 -5.16 12.70 -2.15
C ASN A 212 -3.96 11.76 -2.03
N TRP A 213 -4.16 10.51 -2.45
CA TRP A 213 -3.07 9.54 -2.56
C TRP A 213 -2.38 9.67 -3.91
N SER A 214 -1.05 9.65 -3.88
CA SER A 214 -0.18 9.84 -5.05
C SER A 214 -0.35 8.77 -6.13
N ASP A 215 -0.82 7.59 -5.75
CA ASP A 215 -1.13 6.48 -6.65
C ASP A 215 -2.57 6.52 -7.22
N GLY A 216 -3.37 7.52 -6.81
CA GLY A 216 -4.78 7.67 -7.21
C GLY A 216 -5.77 6.86 -6.38
N SER A 217 -5.32 6.16 -5.33
CA SER A 217 -6.21 5.44 -4.41
C SER A 217 -7.21 6.39 -3.75
N THR A 218 -8.42 5.90 -3.52
CA THR A 218 -9.54 6.69 -2.96
C THR A 218 -9.78 6.44 -1.48
N SER A 219 -8.83 5.78 -0.80
CA SER A 219 -8.96 5.43 0.62
C SER A 219 -9.25 6.66 1.47
N SER A 220 -10.25 6.50 2.34
CA SER A 220 -10.71 7.48 3.31
C SER A 220 -10.13 7.27 4.71
N PHE A 221 -9.25 6.26 4.87
CA PHE A 221 -8.57 6.00 6.13
C PHE A 221 -7.64 7.17 6.48
N SER A 222 -7.65 7.55 7.75
CA SER A 222 -6.74 8.56 8.27
C SER A 222 -6.11 8.09 9.58
N PHE A 223 -4.83 8.40 9.74
CA PHE A 223 -4.07 8.07 10.95
C PHE A 223 -3.33 9.30 11.47
N TRP A 224 -3.98 10.46 11.35
CA TRP A 224 -3.46 11.74 11.81
C TRP A 224 -3.14 11.72 13.30
N LYS A 225 -2.02 12.33 13.65
CA LYS A 225 -1.69 12.64 15.03
C LYS A 225 -2.68 13.67 15.57
N LYS A 226 -2.92 13.65 16.89
CA LYS A 226 -3.78 14.64 17.54
C LYS A 226 -3.29 16.06 17.21
N GLY A 227 -4.19 16.89 16.68
CA GLY A 227 -3.91 18.27 16.28
C GLY A 227 -3.37 18.42 14.85
N GLN A 228 -3.27 17.32 14.08
CA GLN A 228 -2.92 17.33 12.66
C GLN A 228 -4.12 16.93 11.78
N PRO A 229 -4.11 17.32 10.49
CA PRO A 229 -3.17 18.26 9.88
C PRO A 229 -3.38 19.69 10.38
N ASP A 230 -2.32 20.48 10.51
CA ASP A 230 -2.39 21.88 10.94
C ASP A 230 -2.32 22.88 9.77
N ASN A 231 -2.07 22.38 8.55
CA ASN A 231 -2.16 23.04 7.26
C ASN A 231 -1.33 24.34 7.14
N LYS A 232 -0.21 24.46 7.85
CA LYS A 232 0.67 25.66 7.84
C LYS A 232 1.58 25.73 6.60
N ASN A 233 1.01 25.75 5.40
CA ASN A 233 1.72 25.53 4.12
C ASN A 233 2.37 24.14 4.00
N GLU A 234 1.74 23.15 4.63
CA GLU A 234 2.22 21.78 4.71
C GLU A 234 1.30 20.87 3.90
N THR A 235 1.77 20.45 2.73
CA THR A 235 0.95 19.72 1.74
C THR A 235 1.38 18.27 1.55
N CYS A 236 2.40 17.79 2.23
CA CYS A 236 2.87 16.42 2.11
C CYS A 236 2.89 15.75 3.48
N VAL A 237 2.70 14.43 3.52
CA VAL A 237 2.55 13.72 4.79
C VAL A 237 3.75 12.84 5.09
N ALA A 238 4.17 12.87 6.35
CA ALA A 238 5.12 11.92 6.89
C ALA A 238 4.54 11.17 8.10
N ALA A 239 4.76 9.86 8.16
CA ALA A 239 4.45 9.04 9.32
C ALA A 239 5.59 9.11 10.34
N ASP A 240 5.29 9.42 11.61
CA ASP A 240 6.24 9.45 12.71
C ASP A 240 6.36 8.06 13.39
N PHE A 241 7.40 7.31 13.04
CA PHE A 241 7.62 5.95 13.57
C PHE A 241 8.10 5.93 15.02
N SER A 242 8.42 7.08 15.62
CA SER A 242 8.58 7.15 17.08
C SER A 242 7.24 7.20 17.83
N GLN A 243 6.14 7.44 17.11
CA GLN A 243 4.78 7.55 17.63
C GLN A 243 3.81 6.63 16.88
N SER A 244 4.19 5.34 16.75
CA SER A 244 3.39 4.32 16.07
C SER A 244 3.01 4.64 14.63
N GLY A 245 3.74 5.55 13.97
CA GLY A 245 3.49 5.94 12.59
C GLY A 245 2.31 6.89 12.41
N ALA A 246 1.86 7.59 13.47
CA ALA A 246 0.86 8.65 13.35
C ALA A 246 1.33 9.74 12.37
N TRP A 247 0.41 10.29 11.60
CA TRP A 247 0.72 11.19 10.47
C TRP A 247 0.83 12.64 10.92
N GLU A 248 1.77 13.34 10.29
CA GLU A 248 1.96 14.79 10.37
C GLU A 248 2.07 15.31 8.94
N ASP A 249 1.40 16.41 8.64
CA ASP A 249 1.69 17.21 7.46
C ASP A 249 3.02 17.93 7.63
N TRP A 250 3.71 18.12 6.51
CA TRP A 250 4.99 18.79 6.40
C TRP A 250 5.10 19.48 5.04
N SER A 251 5.97 20.47 4.95
CA SER A 251 6.41 21.01 3.65
C SER A 251 6.97 19.90 2.75
N CYS A 252 6.48 19.84 1.50
CA CYS A 252 6.91 18.85 0.51
C CYS A 252 8.39 18.93 0.14
N ASP A 253 9.03 20.08 0.37
CA ASP A 253 10.45 20.30 0.07
C ASP A 253 11.38 19.68 1.13
N MET A 254 10.84 19.28 2.28
CA MET A 254 11.64 18.69 3.33
C MET A 254 12.07 17.26 3.01
N GLU A 255 13.39 17.08 2.95
CA GLU A 255 13.97 15.78 2.66
C GLU A 255 13.83 14.82 3.85
N ARG A 256 13.20 13.67 3.62
CA ARG A 256 13.02 12.62 4.62
C ARG A 256 13.21 11.25 3.99
N ALA A 257 13.38 10.23 4.85
CA ALA A 257 13.19 8.85 4.43
C ALA A 257 11.77 8.70 3.85
N PHE A 258 11.52 7.66 3.09
CA PHE A 258 10.23 7.46 2.44
C PHE A 258 9.93 5.98 2.23
N ILE A 259 8.66 5.67 1.99
CA ILE A 259 8.19 4.30 1.90
C ILE A 259 7.54 4.12 0.55
N CYS A 260 8.08 3.20 -0.25
CA CYS A 260 7.43 2.76 -1.47
C CYS A 260 6.61 1.50 -1.20
N TYR A 261 5.61 1.27 -2.03
CA TYR A 261 4.96 -0.03 -2.14
C TYR A 261 5.12 -0.60 -3.54
N GLY A 262 4.94 -1.91 -3.66
CA GLY A 262 4.82 -2.58 -4.94
C GLY A 262 4.37 -4.02 -4.76
N PRO A 263 4.15 -4.76 -5.85
CA PRO A 263 3.77 -6.16 -5.76
C PRO A 263 4.85 -6.94 -5.00
N VAL A 264 4.44 -8.02 -4.32
CA VAL A 264 5.38 -9.02 -3.83
C VAL A 264 6.09 -9.62 -5.05
N VAL A 265 7.27 -9.08 -5.39
CA VAL A 265 8.11 -9.67 -6.43
C VAL A 265 8.62 -10.98 -5.85
N PRO A 266 8.27 -12.15 -6.42
CA PRO A 266 8.79 -13.41 -5.93
C PRO A 266 10.31 -13.40 -6.09
N VAL A 267 11.04 -13.32 -4.98
CA VAL A 267 12.50 -13.46 -5.01
C VAL A 267 12.80 -14.90 -5.36
N SER A 268 12.99 -15.19 -6.66
CA SER A 268 13.36 -16.53 -7.10
C SER A 268 14.80 -16.82 -6.69
N LYS A 269 14.98 -17.67 -5.67
CA LYS A 269 16.30 -18.19 -5.31
C LYS A 269 16.68 -19.26 -6.34
N LYS A 270 17.56 -18.90 -7.28
CA LYS A 270 18.17 -19.87 -8.20
C LYS A 270 19.50 -20.34 -7.63
N VAL A 271 19.66 -21.66 -7.50
CA VAL A 271 20.94 -22.27 -7.12
C VAL A 271 21.71 -22.61 -8.40
N MET A 272 22.85 -21.96 -8.60
CA MET A 272 23.76 -22.26 -9.70
C MET A 272 24.91 -23.12 -9.21
N LYS A 273 25.21 -24.20 -9.93
CA LYS A 273 26.46 -24.95 -9.74
C LYS A 273 27.55 -24.28 -10.56
N VAL A 274 28.67 -23.98 -9.91
CA VAL A 274 29.84 -23.36 -10.54
C VAL A 274 31.03 -24.29 -10.42
N LYS A 275 31.85 -24.33 -11.47
CA LYS A 275 33.09 -25.10 -11.53
C LYS A 275 34.24 -24.15 -11.81
N PHE A 276 35.31 -24.27 -11.03
CA PHE A 276 36.50 -23.44 -11.17
C PHE A 276 37.72 -24.31 -11.47
N GLU A 277 38.56 -23.82 -12.37
CA GLU A 277 39.89 -24.41 -12.59
C GLU A 277 40.89 -23.78 -11.62
N ASN A 278 41.35 -24.56 -10.64
CA ASN A 278 42.30 -24.08 -9.65
C ASN A 278 43.75 -24.31 -10.10
N LYS A 279 44.24 -23.47 -11.02
CA LYS A 279 45.59 -23.63 -11.62
C LYS A 279 46.74 -23.32 -10.65
N LYS A 280 46.47 -22.60 -9.55
CA LYS A 280 47.49 -22.16 -8.58
C LYS A 280 47.44 -22.91 -7.24
N ASN A 281 46.69 -24.01 -7.15
CA ASN A 281 46.48 -24.76 -5.90
C ASN A 281 46.04 -23.89 -4.70
N LEU A 282 45.24 -22.85 -4.96
CA LEU A 282 44.70 -21.97 -3.92
C LEU A 282 43.67 -22.72 -3.07
N ASP A 283 43.54 -22.39 -1.78
CA ASP A 283 42.39 -22.87 -1.00
C ASP A 283 41.15 -22.08 -1.41
N LEU A 284 40.23 -22.74 -2.11
CA LEU A 284 38.99 -22.10 -2.56
C LEU A 284 37.98 -21.86 -1.43
N ASN A 285 38.18 -22.49 -0.26
CA ASN A 285 37.34 -22.24 0.92
C ASN A 285 37.94 -21.16 1.84
N ASP A 286 39.07 -20.55 1.48
CA ASP A 286 39.59 -19.38 2.16
C ASP A 286 38.61 -18.20 2.02
N PRO A 287 38.24 -17.49 3.12
CA PRO A 287 37.28 -16.40 3.07
C PRO A 287 37.62 -15.29 2.07
N ALA A 288 38.89 -14.88 1.98
CA ALA A 288 39.32 -13.81 1.08
C ALA A 288 39.26 -14.28 -0.38
N VAL A 289 39.61 -15.54 -0.65
CA VAL A 289 39.46 -16.15 -1.97
C VAL A 289 37.98 -16.23 -2.37
N MET A 290 37.12 -16.70 -1.48
CA MET A 290 35.67 -16.79 -1.71
C MET A 290 35.03 -15.43 -2.00
N GLU A 291 35.44 -14.39 -1.28
CA GLU A 291 34.97 -13.02 -1.48
C GLU A 291 35.42 -12.48 -2.85
N ALA A 292 36.70 -12.66 -3.20
CA ALA A 292 37.24 -12.25 -4.48
C ALA A 292 36.53 -12.96 -5.66
N MET A 293 36.27 -14.26 -5.52
CA MET A 293 35.53 -15.05 -6.52
C MET A 293 34.09 -14.57 -6.67
N LEU A 294 33.41 -14.28 -5.56
CA LEU A 294 32.03 -13.79 -5.59
C LEU A 294 31.95 -12.40 -6.27
N LYS A 295 32.94 -11.53 -6.02
CA LYS A 295 33.07 -10.23 -6.69
C LYS A 295 33.28 -10.38 -8.20
N GLN A 296 34.16 -11.29 -8.62
CA GLN A 296 34.36 -11.58 -10.05
C GLN A 296 33.11 -12.17 -10.72
N LEU A 297 32.41 -13.09 -10.05
CA LEU A 297 31.17 -13.66 -10.55
C LEU A 297 30.11 -12.58 -10.74
N LYS A 298 29.96 -11.66 -9.77
CA LYS A 298 29.04 -10.53 -9.88
C LYS A 298 29.37 -9.65 -11.09
N GLN A 299 30.64 -9.32 -11.32
CA GLN A 299 31.07 -8.54 -12.49
C GLN A 299 30.76 -9.23 -13.81
N LYS A 300 30.99 -10.55 -13.91
CA LYS A 300 30.67 -11.31 -15.13
C LYS A 300 29.17 -11.38 -15.40
N LEU A 301 28.35 -11.58 -14.37
CA LEU A 301 26.90 -11.60 -14.52
C LEU A 301 26.37 -10.23 -14.96
N ARG A 302 26.91 -9.13 -14.42
CA ARG A 302 26.60 -7.77 -14.89
C ARG A 302 26.90 -7.58 -16.37
N ALA A 303 28.06 -8.04 -16.83
CA ALA A 303 28.44 -7.98 -18.25
C ALA A 303 27.51 -8.80 -19.17
N GLN A 304 26.73 -9.73 -18.62
CA GLN A 304 25.72 -10.52 -19.33
C GLN A 304 24.30 -9.93 -19.21
N GLY A 305 24.17 -8.69 -18.75
CA GLY A 305 22.89 -7.98 -18.66
C GLY A 305 22.06 -8.31 -17.42
N LEU A 306 22.65 -8.93 -16.40
CA LEU A 306 21.96 -9.25 -15.15
C LEU A 306 21.90 -8.02 -14.22
N ASP A 307 20.73 -7.79 -13.60
CA ASP A 307 20.42 -6.63 -12.77
C ASP A 307 21.36 -6.46 -11.56
N ASP A 308 21.65 -5.21 -11.19
CA ASP A 308 22.57 -4.86 -10.10
C ASP A 308 22.09 -5.24 -8.69
N ASN A 309 20.78 -5.40 -8.52
CA ASN A 309 20.13 -5.72 -7.26
C ASN A 309 20.25 -7.21 -6.89
N ILE A 310 20.94 -8.01 -7.71
CA ILE A 310 21.14 -9.43 -7.43
C ILE A 310 22.14 -9.62 -6.28
N LYS A 311 21.65 -10.29 -5.23
CA LYS A 311 22.46 -10.73 -4.09
C LYS A 311 23.00 -12.14 -4.34
N LEU A 312 24.33 -12.25 -4.44
CA LEU A 312 25.03 -13.53 -4.52
C LEU A 312 25.53 -13.96 -3.14
N SER A 313 25.49 -15.25 -2.86
CA SER A 313 26.11 -15.83 -1.66
C SER A 313 26.52 -17.27 -1.93
N TRP A 314 27.56 -17.72 -1.23
CA TRP A 314 27.97 -19.12 -1.25
C TRP A 314 27.06 -19.97 -0.37
N ARG A 315 26.66 -21.13 -0.89
CA ARG A 315 25.92 -22.13 -0.11
C ARG A 315 26.91 -23.10 0.52
N LYS A 316 26.98 -23.13 1.85
CA LYS A 316 27.70 -24.17 2.59
C LYS A 316 26.96 -25.50 2.47
N GLN A 317 27.72 -26.58 2.30
CA GLN A 317 27.20 -27.95 2.36
C GLN A 317 27.18 -28.45 3.80
N ALA A 318 26.70 -29.67 4.01
CA ALA A 318 26.54 -30.26 5.34
C ALA A 318 27.86 -30.37 6.12
N ASP A 319 28.99 -30.43 5.42
CA ASP A 319 30.34 -30.48 6.00
C ASP A 319 30.93 -29.08 6.30
N GLY A 320 30.14 -28.01 6.13
CA GLY A 320 30.55 -26.63 6.36
C GLY A 320 31.37 -26.00 5.23
N LYS A 321 31.76 -26.78 4.20
CA LYS A 321 32.54 -26.29 3.06
C LYS A 321 31.64 -25.84 1.91
N VAL A 322 32.16 -24.93 1.09
CA VAL A 322 31.49 -24.44 -0.13
C VAL A 322 32.01 -25.20 -1.35
N PHE A 323 33.33 -25.35 -1.43
CA PHE A 323 34.00 -25.96 -2.57
C PHE A 323 34.61 -27.32 -2.20
N HIS A 324 34.39 -28.29 -3.08
CA HIS A 324 34.93 -29.64 -2.97
C HIS A 324 35.80 -29.91 -4.18
N LYS A 325 36.95 -30.55 -3.95
CA LYS A 325 37.76 -31.06 -5.05
C LYS A 325 36.98 -32.18 -5.74
N GLU A 326 36.86 -32.08 -7.05
CA GLU A 326 36.17 -33.09 -7.84
C GLU A 326 37.09 -34.30 -8.03
N ASP A 327 36.81 -35.40 -7.34
CA ASP A 327 37.62 -36.61 -7.45
C ASP A 327 37.45 -37.28 -8.83
N LYS A 328 38.58 -37.61 -9.49
CA LYS A 328 38.60 -38.25 -10.82
C LYS A 328 37.81 -39.57 -10.88
N LYS A 329 37.64 -40.30 -9.76
CA LYS A 329 36.87 -41.56 -9.70
C LYS A 329 35.36 -41.35 -9.85
N THR A 330 34.83 -40.22 -9.37
CA THR A 330 33.40 -39.88 -9.40
C THR A 330 32.97 -39.46 -10.81
N ASN A 331 33.87 -38.84 -11.57
CA ASN A 331 33.64 -38.45 -12.97
C ASN A 331 33.46 -39.67 -13.90
N LYS A 332 34.18 -40.77 -13.63
CA LYS A 332 34.03 -42.04 -14.38
C LYS A 332 32.70 -42.74 -14.10
N ARG A 333 32.19 -42.67 -12.86
CA ARG A 333 30.88 -43.22 -12.48
C ARG A 333 29.72 -42.38 -13.01
N ARG A 334 29.88 -41.06 -13.10
CA ARG A 334 28.84 -40.15 -13.57
C ARG A 334 28.69 -40.15 -15.09
N ARG A 335 29.79 -40.16 -15.86
CA ARG A 335 29.73 -40.38 -17.33
C ARG A 335 29.03 -41.69 -17.70
N LYS A 336 29.32 -42.77 -16.95
CA LYS A 336 28.67 -44.08 -17.15
C LYS A 336 27.16 -44.11 -16.82
N ARG A 337 26.62 -43.06 -16.20
CA ARG A 337 25.22 -42.94 -15.78
C ARG A 337 24.44 -41.90 -16.60
N GLU A 338 25.13 -41.10 -17.41
CA GLU A 338 24.56 -40.17 -18.39
C GLU A 338 24.61 -40.77 -19.82
N GLU A 339 25.29 -41.92 -20.01
CA GLU A 339 25.34 -42.75 -21.23
C GLU A 339 24.39 -43.98 -21.20
N LEU A 340 23.63 -44.14 -20.11
CA LEU A 340 22.51 -45.07 -19.92
C LEU A 340 21.24 -44.23 -19.73
#